data_AF-A0A5C3FTR2-F1
#
_entry.id   AF-A0A5C3FTR2-F1
#
_cell.length_a   1.000
_cell.length_b   1.000
_cell.length_c   1.000
_cell.angle_alpha   90.00
_cell.angle_beta   90.00
_cell.angle_gamma   90.00
#
_symmetry.space_group_name_H-M   'P 1'
#
loop_
_entity.id
_entity.type
_entity.pdbx_description
1 polymer ?
#
loop_
_entity_poly.entity_id
_entity_poly.type
_entity_poly.pdbx_seq_one_letter_code
_entity_poly.pdbx_strand_id
1 'polypeptide(L)'
;MLAPVTALVGLTCSGLASGLTLAYPLLINTHFIDQQGAMISPPAPWVANLSIAQRLTLWERAFKAGFVVPALSLVTAIALTTFALQSGRGGKASSSLPQRLAVRWETRKKLLLGSAALTGSLLVFTLVFIRPTNNKLMALRVAANNKEAINASQAEALLSHWTRLHNVRVVAAFSGFALALYSFVCV
;
A
#
# COMPACT_ATOMS: atom_id res chain seq x y z
N MET A 1 -20.21 18.64 -13.56
CA MET A 1 -19.13 19.45 -12.94
C MET A 1 -18.22 18.66 -11.98
N LEU A 2 -18.57 17.44 -11.52
CA LEU A 2 -17.76 16.67 -10.53
C LEU A 2 -16.68 15.74 -11.10
N ALA A 3 -16.69 15.49 -12.41
CA ALA A 3 -15.71 14.62 -13.10
C ALA A 3 -14.23 14.99 -12.85
N PRO A 4 -13.78 16.25 -13.00
CA PRO A 4 -12.37 16.58 -12.77
C PRO A 4 -11.96 16.43 -11.29
N VAL A 5 -12.89 16.66 -10.35
CA VAL A 5 -12.65 16.50 -8.91
C VAL A 5 -12.48 15.02 -8.56
N THR A 6 -13.36 14.15 -9.06
CA THR A 6 -13.27 12.69 -8.80
C THR A 6 -12.00 12.07 -9.40
N ALA A 7 -11.57 12.52 -10.59
CA ALA A 7 -10.29 12.11 -11.16
C ALA A 7 -9.09 12.52 -10.30
N LEU A 8 -9.05 13.79 -9.87
CA LEU A 8 -7.96 14.33 -9.05
C LEU A 8 -7.88 13.63 -7.68
N VAL A 9 -9.02 13.44 -7.02
CA VAL A 9 -9.12 12.74 -5.74
C VAL A 9 -8.65 11.30 -5.90
N GLY A 10 -9.15 10.59 -6.92
CA GLY A 10 -8.76 9.21 -7.18
C GLY A 10 -7.26 9.04 -7.43
N LEU A 11 -6.67 9.89 -8.27
CA LEU A 11 -5.23 9.83 -8.57
C LEU A 11 -4.37 10.18 -7.34
N THR A 12 -4.74 11.23 -6.60
CA THR A 12 -4.02 11.67 -5.40
C THR A 12 -4.05 10.60 -4.32
N CYS A 13 -5.24 10.05 -4.00
CA CYS A 13 -5.37 9.00 -3.00
C CYS A 13 -4.63 7.72 -3.41
N SER A 14 -4.62 7.38 -4.70
CA SER A 14 -3.85 6.25 -5.22
C SER A 14 -2.34 6.44 -5.03
N GLY A 15 -1.84 7.65 -5.29
CA GLY A 15 -0.43 8.00 -5.08
C GLY A 15 -0.03 7.94 -3.61
N LEU A 16 -0.87 8.46 -2.71
CA LEU A 16 -0.63 8.38 -1.26
C LEU A 16 -0.65 6.94 -0.75
N ALA A 17 -1.62 6.13 -1.17
CA ALA A 17 -1.67 4.71 -0.80
C ALA A 17 -0.41 3.96 -1.27
N SER A 18 -0.01 4.15 -2.54
CA SER A 18 1.21 3.58 -3.10
C SER A 18 2.45 4.02 -2.32
N GLY A 19 2.66 5.32 -2.12
CA GLY A 19 3.80 5.87 -1.40
C GLY A 19 3.92 5.38 0.03
N LEU A 20 2.81 5.36 0.79
CA LEU A 20 2.79 4.84 2.16
C LEU A 20 3.10 3.35 2.22
N THR A 21 2.61 2.55 1.26
CA THR A 21 2.95 1.13 1.22
C THR A 21 4.42 0.90 0.88
N LEU A 22 5.00 1.69 -0.04
CA LEU A 22 6.41 1.65 -0.47
C LEU A 22 7.39 2.15 0.58
N ALA A 23 7.00 3.08 1.44
CA ALA A 23 7.85 3.56 2.52
C ALA A 23 8.31 2.42 3.44
N TYR A 24 7.47 1.40 3.63
CA TYR A 24 7.80 0.25 4.47
C TYR A 24 8.95 -0.61 3.92
N PRO A 25 8.92 -1.17 2.70
CA PRO A 25 10.05 -1.94 2.21
C PRO A 25 11.34 -1.12 2.12
N LEU A 26 11.24 0.19 1.86
CA LEU A 26 12.42 1.06 1.75
C LEU A 26 13.05 1.39 3.11
N LEU A 27 12.24 1.60 4.15
CA LEU A 27 12.73 2.07 5.45
C LEU A 27 12.78 0.97 6.52
N ILE A 28 12.04 -0.12 6.33
CA ILE A 28 11.72 -1.06 7.40
C ILE A 28 12.07 -2.51 7.06
N ASN A 29 11.92 -2.97 5.81
CA ASN A 29 12.26 -4.36 5.45
C ASN A 29 13.73 -4.71 5.67
N THR A 30 14.64 -3.74 5.54
CA THR A 30 16.08 -3.91 5.83
C THR A 30 16.33 -4.37 7.26
N HIS A 31 15.40 -4.13 8.18
CA HIS A 31 15.49 -4.58 9.58
C HIS A 31 14.86 -5.96 9.84
N PHE A 32 14.20 -6.56 8.84
CA PHE A 32 13.49 -7.82 8.96
C PHE A 32 14.01 -8.92 8.03
N ILE A 33 14.58 -8.55 6.88
CA ILE A 33 15.04 -9.48 5.82
C ILE A 33 16.53 -9.74 5.94
N ASP A 34 17.33 -8.70 6.14
CA ASP A 34 18.79 -8.81 6.20
C ASP A 34 19.29 -8.89 7.64
N GLN A 35 20.40 -9.61 7.87
CA GLN A 35 21.15 -9.45 9.10
C GLN A 35 21.69 -8.01 9.15
N GLN A 36 21.25 -7.26 10.13
CA GLN A 36 21.65 -5.87 10.32
C GLN A 36 23.16 -5.81 10.50
N GLY A 37 23.82 -4.95 9.72
CA GLY A 37 25.29 -4.82 9.75
C GLY A 37 26.07 -5.76 8.83
N ALA A 38 25.42 -6.68 8.11
CA ALA A 38 26.10 -7.54 7.14
C ALA A 38 26.83 -6.77 6.01
N MET A 39 26.38 -5.53 5.73
CA MET A 39 26.96 -4.65 4.71
C MET A 39 27.90 -3.59 5.29
N ILE A 40 28.23 -3.63 6.58
CA ILE A 40 29.16 -2.69 7.23
C ILE A 40 30.53 -3.35 7.35
N SER A 41 31.57 -2.69 6.85
CA SER A 41 32.97 -3.14 6.96
C SER A 41 33.80 -2.13 7.75
N PRO A 42 34.49 -2.53 8.84
CA PRO A 42 34.47 -3.87 9.43
C PRO A 42 33.09 -4.20 10.05
N PRO A 43 32.70 -5.49 10.14
CA PRO A 43 31.46 -5.89 10.77
C PRO A 43 31.51 -5.43 12.23
N ALA A 44 30.81 -4.35 12.54
CA ALA A 44 30.97 -3.77 13.86
C ALA A 44 30.27 -4.69 14.86
N PRO A 45 30.96 -5.20 15.90
CA PRO A 45 30.40 -6.18 16.84
C PRO A 45 29.21 -5.64 17.65
N TRP A 46 28.96 -4.33 17.61
CA TRP A 46 27.80 -3.66 18.21
C TRP A 46 26.63 -3.43 17.24
N VAL A 47 26.71 -3.88 15.97
CA VAL A 47 25.51 -3.96 15.11
C VAL A 47 24.72 -5.21 15.54
N ALA A 48 24.29 -5.21 16.80
CA ALA A 48 23.39 -6.22 17.31
C ALA A 48 22.08 -6.10 16.53
N ASN A 49 21.69 -7.19 15.86
CA ASN A 49 20.35 -7.31 15.30
C ASN A 49 19.34 -6.86 16.36
N LEU A 50 18.40 -5.99 15.98
CA LEU A 50 17.30 -5.60 16.85
C LEU A 50 16.70 -6.85 17.52
N SER A 51 16.55 -6.80 18.84
CA SER A 51 15.93 -7.90 19.58
C SER A 51 14.50 -8.12 19.07
N ILE A 52 13.94 -9.31 19.27
CA ILE A 52 12.56 -9.61 18.85
C ILE A 52 11.57 -8.57 19.39
N ALA A 53 11.73 -8.12 20.64
CA ALA A 53 10.88 -7.08 21.23
C ALA A 53 11.01 -5.73 20.51
N GLN A 54 12.23 -5.34 20.11
CA GLN A 54 12.47 -4.12 19.34
C GLN A 54 11.89 -4.23 17.93
N ARG A 55 12.06 -5.39 17.27
CA ARG A 55 11.48 -5.70 15.95
C ARG A 55 9.95 -5.67 15.98
N LEU A 56 9.32 -6.24 17.00
CA LEU A 56 7.88 -6.16 17.21
C LEU A 56 7.41 -4.71 17.43
N THR A 57 8.19 -3.90 18.15
CA THR A 57 7.89 -2.47 18.35
C THR A 57 7.99 -1.68 17.04
N LEU A 58 9.02 -1.94 16.24
CA LEU A 58 9.19 -1.33 14.92
C LEU A 58 8.03 -1.71 13.98
N TRP A 59 7.66 -2.99 13.97
CA TRP A 59 6.50 -3.49 13.25
C TRP A 59 5.21 -2.81 13.70
N GLU A 60 4.97 -2.65 15.01
CA GLU A 60 3.76 -2.01 15.54
C GLU A 60 3.62 -0.56 15.05
N ARG A 61 4.72 0.20 15.07
CA ARG A 61 4.75 1.59 14.56
C ARG A 61 4.42 1.62 13.07
N ALA A 62 5.01 0.72 12.30
CA ALA A 62 4.74 0.59 10.87
C ALA A 62 3.28 0.21 10.57
N PHE A 63 2.74 -0.73 11.34
CA PHE A 63 1.35 -1.15 11.27
C PHE A 63 0.40 0.03 11.52
N LYS A 64 0.64 0.81 12.59
CA LYS A 64 -0.17 1.99 12.93
C LYS A 64 -0.11 3.06 11.84
N ALA A 65 1.08 3.34 11.28
CA ALA A 65 1.22 4.29 10.17
C ALA A 65 0.46 3.83 8.91
N GLY A 66 0.42 2.52 8.65
CA GLY A 66 -0.28 1.93 7.50
C GLY A 66 -1.81 1.85 7.65
N PHE A 67 -2.40 2.26 8.77
CA PHE A 67 -3.83 2.11 9.04
C PHE A 67 -4.72 2.97 8.12
N VAL A 68 -4.16 4.04 7.55
CA VAL A 68 -4.85 4.93 6.60
C VAL A 68 -4.95 4.35 5.19
N VAL A 69 -4.09 3.38 4.83
CA VAL A 69 -3.99 2.82 3.47
C VAL A 69 -5.32 2.21 2.98
N PRO A 70 -6.05 1.39 3.76
CA PRO A 70 -7.34 0.84 3.33
C PRO A 70 -8.39 1.92 3.04
N ALA A 71 -8.43 3.00 3.84
CA ALA A 71 -9.35 4.10 3.63
C ALA A 71 -9.03 4.86 2.33
N LEU A 72 -7.75 5.18 2.10
CA LEU A 72 -7.30 5.80 0.84
C LEU A 72 -7.58 4.90 -0.36
N SER A 73 -7.43 3.58 -0.20
CA SER A 73 -7.71 2.61 -1.26
C SER A 73 -9.19 2.57 -1.62
N LEU A 74 -10.08 2.66 -0.62
CA LEU A 74 -11.52 2.75 -0.83
C LEU A 74 -11.91 4.02 -1.58
N VAL A 75 -11.42 5.17 -1.13
CA VAL A 75 -11.68 6.47 -1.76
C VAL A 75 -11.19 6.45 -3.22
N THR A 76 -10.00 5.89 -3.46
CA THR A 76 -9.44 5.72 -4.81
C THR A 76 -10.36 4.88 -5.69
N ALA A 77 -10.78 3.70 -5.20
CA ALA A 77 -11.63 2.80 -5.97
C ALA A 77 -12.97 3.45 -6.34
N ILE A 78 -13.62 4.13 -5.37
CA ILE A 78 -14.89 4.84 -5.60
C ILE A 78 -14.70 6.00 -6.58
N ALA A 79 -13.69 6.84 -6.36
CA ALA A 79 -13.48 8.04 -7.15
C ALA A 79 -13.11 7.72 -8.61
N LEU A 80 -12.19 6.77 -8.85
CA LEU A 80 -11.80 6.35 -10.19
C LEU A 80 -12.93 5.62 -10.93
N THR A 81 -13.69 4.77 -10.23
CA THR A 81 -14.87 4.10 -10.82
C THR A 81 -15.93 5.12 -11.20
N THR A 82 -16.24 6.06 -10.31
CA THR A 82 -17.21 7.13 -10.57
C THR A 82 -16.80 7.96 -11.78
N PHE A 83 -15.53 8.37 -11.84
CA PHE A 83 -14.99 9.11 -12.98
C PHE A 83 -15.08 8.31 -14.29
N ALA A 84 -14.69 7.03 -14.27
CA ALA A 84 -14.71 6.15 -15.44
C ALA A 84 -16.12 5.86 -15.96
N LEU A 85 -17.14 5.91 -15.10
CA LEU A 85 -18.53 5.65 -15.48
C LEU A 85 -19.30 6.93 -15.88
N GLN A 86 -18.97 8.08 -15.28
CA GLN A 86 -19.72 9.32 -15.50
C GLN A 86 -19.16 10.18 -16.65
N SER A 87 -17.85 10.14 -16.93
CA SER A 87 -17.23 11.05 -17.90
C SER A 87 -17.35 10.64 -19.37
N GLY A 88 -17.85 9.42 -19.64
CA GLY A 88 -18.04 8.90 -21.01
C GLY A 88 -19.37 9.27 -21.68
N ARG A 89 -20.27 9.95 -20.97
CA ARG A 89 -21.57 10.40 -21.49
C ARG A 89 -21.42 11.84 -21.98
N GLY A 90 -21.18 11.99 -23.28
CA GLY A 90 -20.78 13.23 -23.94
C GLY A 90 -21.66 14.43 -23.61
N GLY A 91 -21.01 15.46 -23.06
CA GLY A 91 -21.41 16.86 -23.25
C GLY A 91 -20.26 17.55 -23.98
N LYS A 92 -20.56 18.40 -24.95
CA LYS A 92 -19.58 19.27 -25.63
C LYS A 92 -18.81 20.06 -24.57
N ALA A 93 -17.61 19.63 -24.24
CA ALA A 93 -16.77 20.33 -23.28
C ALA A 93 -16.08 21.51 -23.98
N SER A 94 -16.31 22.73 -23.51
CA SER A 94 -15.73 23.95 -24.08
C SER A 94 -14.30 24.23 -23.61
N SER A 95 -13.59 23.23 -23.05
CA SER A 95 -12.23 23.37 -22.54
C SER A 95 -11.30 22.26 -23.04
N SER A 96 -10.00 22.56 -23.11
CA SER A 96 -8.97 21.72 -23.75
C SER A 96 -8.67 20.41 -23.02
N LEU A 97 -8.86 20.35 -21.71
CA LEU A 97 -8.49 19.20 -20.86
C LEU A 97 -9.49 18.04 -20.96
N PRO A 98 -10.82 18.25 -20.87
CA PRO A 98 -11.81 17.19 -21.10
C PRO A 98 -11.78 16.64 -22.53
N GLN A 99 -11.43 17.47 -23.52
CA GLN A 99 -11.30 17.04 -24.91
C GLN A 99 -10.11 16.10 -25.12
N ARG A 100 -8.97 16.37 -24.47
CA ARG A 100 -7.81 15.43 -24.42
C ARG A 100 -8.16 14.14 -23.69
N LEU A 101 -8.89 14.22 -22.57
CA LEU A 101 -9.29 13.03 -21.82
C LEU A 101 -10.35 12.17 -22.55
N ALA A 102 -11.10 12.74 -23.48
CA ALA A 102 -12.07 12.02 -24.31
C ALA A 102 -11.42 11.20 -25.44
N VAL A 103 -10.16 11.50 -25.80
CA VAL A 103 -9.40 10.71 -26.77
C VAL A 103 -9.19 9.30 -26.20
N ARG A 104 -9.47 8.28 -27.02
CA ARG A 104 -9.33 6.85 -26.66
C ARG A 104 -10.04 6.47 -25.35
N TRP A 105 -11.19 7.08 -25.09
CA TRP A 105 -11.93 6.94 -23.83
C TRP A 105 -12.15 5.49 -23.40
N GLU A 106 -12.49 4.57 -24.30
CA GLU A 106 -12.69 3.15 -23.95
C GLU A 106 -11.41 2.49 -23.40
N THR A 107 -10.24 2.87 -23.91
CA THR A 107 -8.96 2.38 -23.37
C THR A 107 -8.72 2.97 -21.98
N ARG A 108 -8.93 4.27 -21.84
CA ARG A 108 -8.79 4.99 -20.56
C ARG A 108 -9.70 4.40 -19.48
N LYS A 109 -10.98 4.20 -19.82
CA LYS A 109 -11.99 3.62 -18.94
C LYS A 109 -11.57 2.24 -18.43
N LYS A 110 -11.08 1.36 -19.31
CA LYS A 110 -10.57 0.03 -18.91
C LYS A 110 -9.40 0.15 -17.92
N LEU A 111 -8.45 1.04 -18.17
CA LEU A 111 -7.29 1.26 -17.29
C LEU A 111 -7.70 1.82 -15.92
N LEU A 112 -8.63 2.78 -15.89
CA LEU A 112 -9.15 3.37 -14.66
C LEU A 112 -9.94 2.35 -13.83
N LEU A 113 -10.77 1.53 -14.47
CA LEU A 113 -11.50 0.46 -13.78
C LEU A 113 -10.56 -0.65 -13.31
N GLY A 114 -9.54 -1.00 -14.09
CA GLY A 114 -8.49 -1.94 -13.67
C GLY A 114 -7.70 -1.42 -12.46
N SER A 115 -7.33 -0.14 -12.47
CA SER A 115 -6.70 0.54 -11.33
C SER A 115 -7.62 0.53 -10.10
N ALA A 116 -8.90 0.88 -10.26
CA ALA A 116 -9.87 0.88 -9.18
C ALA A 116 -10.08 -0.52 -8.58
N ALA A 117 -10.13 -1.56 -9.42
CA ALA A 117 -10.27 -2.94 -8.99
C ALA A 117 -9.03 -3.43 -8.22
N LEU A 118 -7.83 -3.17 -8.74
CA LEU A 118 -6.57 -3.51 -8.07
C LEU A 118 -6.46 -2.83 -6.71
N THR A 119 -6.67 -1.51 -6.67
CA THR A 119 -6.58 -0.75 -5.43
C THR A 119 -7.71 -1.13 -4.45
N GLY A 120 -8.92 -1.34 -4.93
CA GLY A 120 -10.05 -1.81 -4.11
C GLY A 120 -9.83 -3.21 -3.53
N SER A 121 -9.17 -4.10 -4.28
CA SER A 121 -8.85 -5.46 -3.81
C SER A 121 -7.92 -5.47 -2.59
N LEU A 122 -7.15 -4.41 -2.38
CA LEU A 122 -6.26 -4.27 -1.21
C LEU A 122 -7.03 -4.31 0.11
N LEU A 123 -8.27 -3.82 0.13
CA LEU A 123 -9.12 -3.86 1.31
C LEU A 123 -9.44 -5.31 1.69
N VAL A 124 -9.92 -6.09 0.73
CA VAL A 124 -10.23 -7.51 0.90
C VAL A 124 -8.97 -8.28 1.29
N PHE A 125 -7.87 -8.04 0.58
CA PHE A 125 -6.58 -8.67 0.88
C PHE A 125 -6.10 -8.35 2.30
N THR A 126 -6.24 -7.10 2.74
CA THR A 126 -5.85 -6.68 4.08
C THR A 126 -6.69 -7.38 5.15
N LEU A 127 -8.01 -7.46 4.96
CA LEU A 127 -8.92 -8.07 5.93
C LEU A 127 -8.75 -9.58 6.03
N VAL A 128 -8.53 -10.25 4.90
CA VAL A 128 -8.47 -11.73 4.83
C VAL A 128 -7.07 -12.26 5.17
N PHE A 129 -6.01 -11.66 4.62
CA PHE A 129 -4.65 -12.22 4.72
C PHE A 129 -3.76 -11.50 5.73
N ILE A 130 -3.79 -10.15 5.76
CA ILE A 130 -2.89 -9.38 6.63
C ILE A 130 -3.42 -9.33 8.08
N ARG A 131 -4.73 -9.12 8.27
CA ARG A 131 -5.33 -8.94 9.60
C ARG A 131 -5.07 -10.12 10.56
N PRO A 132 -5.19 -11.41 10.16
CA PRO A 132 -4.89 -12.52 11.06
C PRO A 132 -3.45 -12.50 11.56
N THR A 133 -2.50 -12.19 10.67
CA THR A 133 -1.08 -12.08 11.00
C THR A 133 -0.83 -10.89 11.93
N ASN A 134 -1.48 -9.75 11.69
CA ASN A 134 -1.39 -8.58 12.58
C ASN A 134 -1.89 -8.89 13.99
N ASN A 135 -3.01 -9.62 14.13
CA ASN A 135 -3.55 -9.97 15.44
C ASN A 135 -2.57 -10.84 16.23
N LYS A 136 -1.93 -11.82 15.57
CA LYS A 136 -0.92 -12.68 16.20
C LYS A 136 0.33 -11.89 16.61
N LEU A 137 0.83 -11.01 15.74
CA LEU A 137 1.98 -10.15 16.04
C LEU A 137 1.68 -9.16 17.16
N MET A 138 0.45 -8.61 17.22
CA MET A 138 0.03 -7.73 18.30
C MET A 138 -0.02 -8.48 19.64
N ALA A 139 -0.54 -9.71 19.67
CA ALA A 139 -0.52 -10.54 20.88
C ALA A 139 0.91 -10.78 21.38
N LEU A 140 1.85 -11.11 20.49
CA LEU A 140 3.26 -11.26 20.85
C LEU A 140 3.89 -9.94 21.32
N ARG A 141 3.52 -8.81 20.72
CA ARG A 141 3.98 -7.48 21.12
C ARG A 141 3.53 -7.12 22.54
N VAL A 142 2.29 -7.45 22.89
CA VAL A 142 1.73 -7.24 24.24
C VAL A 142 2.42 -8.15 25.25
N ALA A 143 2.56 -9.44 24.96
CA ALA A 143 3.29 -10.39 25.80
C ALA A 143 4.74 -9.94 26.05
N ALA A 144 5.44 -9.50 25.00
CA ALA A 144 6.79 -8.95 25.10
C ALA A 144 6.85 -7.69 25.98
N ASN A 145 5.82 -6.84 25.93
CA ASN A 145 5.72 -5.65 26.77
C ASN A 145 5.52 -5.99 28.25
N ASN A 146 4.78 -7.06 28.52
CA ASN A 146 4.52 -7.58 29.87
C ASN A 146 5.69 -8.41 30.43
N LYS A 147 6.80 -8.52 29.70
CA LYS A 147 7.98 -9.36 30.04
C LYS A 147 7.64 -10.86 30.13
N GLU A 148 6.61 -11.30 29.43
CA GLU A 148 6.27 -12.72 29.32
C GLU A 148 7.25 -13.44 28.38
N ALA A 149 7.43 -14.74 28.58
CA ALA A 149 8.26 -15.56 27.70
C ALA A 149 7.59 -15.66 26.31
N ILE A 150 8.26 -15.11 25.29
CA ILE A 150 7.80 -15.17 23.90
C ILE A 150 8.63 -16.20 23.13
N ASN A 151 7.97 -16.97 22.27
CA ASN A 151 8.65 -17.85 21.35
C ASN A 151 9.27 -17.04 20.20
N ALA A 152 10.59 -16.88 20.22
CA ALA A 152 11.33 -16.09 19.23
C ALA A 152 11.15 -16.64 17.80
N SER A 153 11.17 -17.96 17.59
CA SER A 153 11.05 -18.55 16.25
C SER A 153 9.65 -18.35 15.67
N GLN A 154 8.61 -18.38 16.52
CA GLN A 154 7.25 -18.04 16.11
C GLN A 154 7.14 -16.57 15.69
N ALA A 155 7.74 -15.65 16.45
CA ALA A 155 7.75 -14.22 16.13
C ALA A 155 8.45 -13.96 14.79
N GLU A 156 9.58 -14.60 14.54
CA GLU A 156 10.31 -14.47 13.26
C GLU A 156 9.52 -15.01 12.08
N ALA A 157 8.90 -16.18 12.21
CA ALA A 157 8.06 -16.76 11.17
C ALA A 157 6.89 -15.82 10.82
N LEU A 158 6.25 -15.22 11.83
CA LEU A 158 5.16 -14.26 11.62
C LEU A 158 5.64 -12.95 10.99
N LEU A 159 6.78 -12.41 11.41
CA LEU A 159 7.36 -11.19 10.81
C LEU A 159 7.74 -11.44 9.34
N SER A 160 8.39 -12.56 9.04
CA SER A 160 8.74 -12.95 7.66
C SER A 160 7.49 -13.13 6.79
N HIS A 161 6.46 -13.81 7.33
CA HIS A 161 5.19 -13.99 6.63
C HIS A 161 4.49 -12.66 6.38
N TRP A 162 4.45 -11.78 7.39
CA TRP A 162 3.89 -10.44 7.29
C TRP A 162 4.61 -9.62 6.21
N THR A 163 5.94 -9.68 6.14
CA THR A 163 6.74 -8.99 5.12
C THR A 163 6.37 -9.44 3.71
N ARG A 164 6.20 -10.75 3.48
CA ARG A 164 5.78 -11.27 2.18
C ARG A 164 4.39 -10.75 1.78
N LEU A 165 3.43 -10.78 2.71
CA LEU A 165 2.09 -10.25 2.47
C LEU A 165 2.12 -8.74 2.19
N HIS A 166 2.93 -7.99 2.93
CA HIS A 166 3.07 -6.56 2.71
C HIS A 166 3.68 -6.24 1.34
N ASN A 167 4.67 -7.01 0.88
CA ASN A 167 5.22 -6.83 -0.46
C ASN A 167 4.18 -7.08 -1.57
N VAL A 168 3.27 -8.04 -1.40
CA VAL A 168 2.13 -8.23 -2.32
C VAL A 168 1.26 -6.97 -2.34
N ARG A 169 0.94 -6.41 -1.16
CA ARG A 169 0.19 -5.15 -1.04
C ARG A 169 0.91 -3.98 -1.74
N VAL A 170 2.22 -3.88 -1.61
CA VAL A 170 3.04 -2.85 -2.27
C VAL A 170 2.94 -2.95 -3.79
N VAL A 171 3.14 -4.15 -4.34
CA VAL A 171 3.07 -4.36 -5.80
C VAL A 171 1.70 -4.01 -6.33
N ALA A 172 0.63 -4.48 -5.68
CA ALA A 172 -0.74 -4.16 -6.11
C ALA A 172 -1.07 -2.66 -6.02
N ALA A 173 -0.65 -1.98 -4.95
CA ALA A 173 -0.85 -0.52 -4.80
C ALA A 173 -0.07 0.27 -5.86
N PHE A 174 1.18 -0.11 -6.11
CA PHE A 174 2.02 0.53 -7.11
C PHE A 174 1.50 0.31 -8.53
N SER A 175 1.14 -0.93 -8.89
CA SER A 175 0.54 -1.23 -10.19
C SER A 175 -0.79 -0.52 -10.40
N GLY A 176 -1.64 -0.44 -9.37
CA GLY A 176 -2.88 0.33 -9.40
C GLY A 176 -2.63 1.81 -9.70
N PHE A 177 -1.67 2.42 -8.99
CA PHE A 177 -1.28 3.82 -9.23
C PHE A 177 -0.69 4.03 -10.63
N ALA A 178 0.22 3.16 -11.06
CA ALA A 178 0.85 3.26 -12.38
C ALA A 178 -0.17 3.18 -13.51
N LEU A 179 -1.18 2.31 -13.41
CA LEU A 179 -2.27 2.21 -14.38
C LEU A 179 -3.13 3.48 -14.43
N ALA A 180 -3.49 4.04 -13.25
CA ALA A 180 -4.24 5.30 -13.20
C ALA A 180 -3.44 6.45 -13.84
N LEU A 181 -2.17 6.59 -13.45
CA LEU A 181 -1.28 7.63 -13.95
C LEU A 181 -1.06 7.50 -15.47
N TYR A 182 -0.76 6.29 -15.94
CA TYR A 182 -0.60 6.02 -17.38
C TYR A 182 -1.86 6.37 -18.16
N SER A 183 -3.03 6.05 -17.63
CA SER A 183 -4.30 6.49 -18.20
C SER A 183 -4.29 8.01 -18.37
N PHE A 184 -4.02 8.79 -17.31
CA PHE A 184 -4.11 10.26 -17.37
C PHE A 184 -3.02 10.94 -18.22
N VAL A 185 -1.83 10.35 -18.33
CA VAL A 185 -0.66 10.99 -18.96
C VAL A 185 -0.44 10.53 -20.41
N CYS A 186 -0.68 9.25 -20.71
CA CYS A 186 -0.22 8.63 -21.97
C CYS A 186 -1.34 8.18 -22.91
N VAL A 187 -2.55 7.96 -22.39
CA VAL A 187 -3.75 7.70 -23.20
C VAL A 187 -4.47 9.01 -23.47
#